data_AF-A0A410PIT5-F1
#
_entry.id   AF-A0A410PIT5-F1
#
_cell.length_a   1.000
_cell.length_b   1.000
_cell.length_c   1.000
_cell.angle_alpha   90.00
_cell.angle_beta   90.00
_cell.angle_gamma   90.00
#
_symmetry.space_group_name_H-M   'P 1'
#
loop_
_entity.id
_entity.type
_entity.pdbx_description
1 polymer ?
#
loop_
_entity_poly.entity_id
_entity_poly.type
_entity_poly.pdbx_seq_one_letter_code
_entity_poly.pdbx_strand_id
1 'polypeptide(L)' 'MKLSTVDIIKHKLLDTQENARDFQEYTRRISDSEVRDTFKDFAEESAMQARKLQELLSKYESLK' A
#
# COMPACT_ATOMS: atom_id res chain seq x y z
N MET A 1 13.90 0.63 -19.70
CA MET A 1 12.55 0.75 -20.30
C MET A 1 11.86 1.96 -19.69
N LYS A 2 11.08 2.71 -20.47
CA LYS A 2 10.22 3.78 -19.94
C LYS A 2 8.91 3.13 -19.47
N LEU A 3 8.63 3.20 -18.16
CA LEU A 3 7.38 2.67 -17.61
C LEU A 3 6.19 3.50 -18.11
N SER A 4 5.09 2.83 -18.47
CA SER A 4 3.83 3.53 -18.74
C SER A 4 3.19 3.97 -17.43
N THR A 5 2.23 4.91 -17.49
CA THR A 5 1.45 5.33 -16.32
C THR A 5 0.76 4.14 -15.63
N VAL A 6 0.28 3.17 -16.39
CA VAL A 6 -0.34 1.94 -15.85
C VAL A 6 0.69 1.11 -15.10
N ASP A 7 1.89 0.92 -15.65
CA ASP A 7 2.94 0.15 -15.00
C ASP A 7 3.34 0.81 -13.68
N ILE A 8 3.49 2.14 -13.66
CA ILE A 8 3.81 2.91 -12.45
C ILE A 8 2.73 2.72 -11.38
N ILE A 9 1.44 2.82 -11.74
CA ILE A 9 0.34 2.63 -10.80
C ILE A 9 0.32 1.18 -10.27
N LYS A 10 0.50 0.18 -11.15
CA LYS A 10 0.52 -1.24 -10.76
C LYS A 10 1.68 -1.56 -9.82
N HIS A 11 2.89 -1.09 -10.16
CA HIS A 11 4.05 -1.26 -9.28
C HIS A 11 3.80 -0.64 -7.92
N LYS A 12 3.34 0.62 -7.89
CA LYS A 12 3.14 1.29 -6.61
C LYS A 12 2.00 0.68 -5.78
N LEU A 13 0.96 0.19 -6.44
CA LEU A 13 -0.12 -0.54 -5.78
C LEU A 13 0.41 -1.79 -5.06
N LEU A 14 1.26 -2.58 -5.73
CA LEU A 14 1.86 -3.78 -5.15
C LEU A 14 2.76 -3.42 -3.96
N ASP A 15 3.66 -2.45 -4.11
CA ASP A 15 4.55 -1.99 -3.03
C ASP A 15 3.75 -1.56 -1.79
N THR A 16 2.68 -0.79 -2.00
CA THR A 16 1.85 -0.28 -0.90
C THR A 16 1.02 -1.40 -0.24
N GLN A 17 0.57 -2.40 -1.01
CA GLN A 17 -0.08 -3.59 -0.45
C GLN A 17 0.90 -4.43 0.39
N GLU A 18 2.16 -4.54 -0.05
CA GLU A 18 3.24 -5.20 0.71
C GLU A 18 3.52 -4.45 2.00
N ASN A 19 3.70 -3.13 1.96
CA ASN A 19 3.88 -2.31 3.16
C ASN A 19 2.73 -2.50 4.17
N ALA A 20 1.48 -2.48 3.71
CA ALA A 20 0.32 -2.68 4.60
C ALA A 20 0.39 -4.05 5.30
N ARG A 21 0.76 -5.10 4.57
CA ARG A 21 0.92 -6.45 5.11
C ARG A 21 2.07 -6.52 6.11
N ASP A 22 3.22 -5.95 5.77
CA ASP A 22 4.43 -6.02 6.58
C ASP A 22 4.27 -5.25 7.89
N PHE A 23 3.75 -4.02 7.83
CA PHE A 23 3.43 -3.26 9.03
C PHE A 23 2.49 -4.06 9.94
N GLN A 24 1.41 -4.62 9.39
CA GLN A 24 0.46 -5.38 10.18
C GLN A 24 1.06 -6.68 10.75
N GLU A 25 1.93 -7.36 9.99
CA GLU A 25 2.63 -8.56 10.45
C GLU A 25 3.57 -8.24 11.62
N TYR A 26 4.36 -7.17 11.50
CA TYR A 26 5.31 -6.75 12.52
C TYR A 26 4.66 -6.32 13.83
N THR A 27 3.43 -5.79 13.80
CA THR A 27 2.70 -5.48 15.06
C THR A 27 2.52 -6.68 15.97
N ARG A 28 2.57 -7.91 15.43
CA ARG A 28 2.46 -9.17 16.19
C ARG A 28 3.78 -9.58 16.86
N ARG A 29 4.91 -9.02 16.41
CA ARG A 29 6.26 -9.32 16.88
C ARG A 29 6.83 -8.24 17.80
N ILE A 30 6.29 -7.02 17.72
CA ILE A 30 6.77 -5.86 18.47
C ILE A 30 6.12 -5.81 19.86
N SER A 31 6.95 -5.85 20.90
CA SER A 31 6.53 -5.74 22.30
C SER A 31 6.35 -4.29 22.76
N ASP A 32 7.13 -3.36 22.20
CA ASP A 32 7.04 -1.95 22.52
C ASP A 32 5.71 -1.36 22.03
N SER A 33 4.95 -0.73 22.92
CA SER A 33 3.61 -0.24 22.61
C SER A 33 3.63 0.92 21.63
N GLU A 34 4.58 1.85 21.76
CA GLU A 34 4.65 3.04 20.92
C GLU A 34 4.99 2.65 19.48
N VAL A 35 5.99 1.78 19.30
CA VAL A 35 6.38 1.27 17.98
C VAL A 35 5.25 0.44 17.37
N ARG A 36 4.61 -0.44 18.16
CA ARG A 36 3.50 -1.27 17.68
C ARG A 36 2.32 -0.43 17.21
N ASP A 37 1.93 0.59 17.96
CA ASP A 37 0.77 1.40 17.61
C ASP A 37 1.08 2.30 16.39
N THR A 38 2.29 2.85 16.31
CA THR A 38 2.76 3.53 15.09
C THR A 38 2.68 2.63 13.84
N PHE A 39 3.05 1.35 13.98
CA PHE A 39 2.99 0.41 12.85
C PHE A 39 1.54 0.05 12.46
N LYS A 40 0.59 0.06 13.41
CA LYS A 40 -0.83 -0.09 13.06
C LYS A 40 -1.31 1.09 12.22
N ASP A 41 -0.97 2.31 12.63
CA ASP A 41 -1.34 3.52 11.89
C ASP A 41 -0.78 3.49 10.47
N PHE A 42 0.49 3.10 10.31
CA PHE A 42 1.10 2.98 8.98
C PHE A 42 0.51 1.85 8.12
N ALA A 43 0.04 0.75 8.74
CA ALA A 43 -0.69 -0.29 8.02
C ALA A 43 -2.01 0.26 7.45
N GLU A 44 -2.74 1.04 8.24
CA GLU A 44 -4.00 1.68 7.81
C GLU A 44 -3.77 2.73 6.71
N GLU A 45 -2.76 3.59 6.87
CA GLU A 45 -2.39 4.57 5.85
C GLU A 45 -1.98 3.91 4.53
N SER A 46 -1.18 2.84 4.61
CA SER A 46 -0.79 2.05 3.44
C SER A 46 -2.01 1.41 2.78
N ALA A 47 -2.94 0.84 3.55
CA ALA A 47 -4.19 0.29 3.00
C ALA A 47 -5.03 1.37 2.29
N MET A 48 -5.10 2.59 2.84
CA MET A 48 -5.77 3.73 2.20
C MET A 48 -5.09 4.14 0.89
N GLN A 49 -3.76 4.18 0.87
CA GLN A 49 -2.99 4.46 -0.35
C GLN A 49 -3.24 3.39 -1.42
N ALA A 50 -3.21 2.10 -1.05
CA ALA A 50 -3.48 0.98 -1.95
C ALA A 50 -4.89 1.10 -2.56
N ARG A 51 -5.90 1.43 -1.75
CA ARG A 51 -7.26 1.65 -2.24
C ARG A 51 -7.32 2.77 -3.29
N LYS A 52 -6.71 3.92 -3.03
CA LYS A 52 -6.69 5.05 -3.98
C LYS A 52 -5.97 4.67 -5.29
N LEU A 53 -4.87 3.94 -5.20
CA LEU A 53 -4.14 3.45 -6.38
C LEU A 53 -4.96 2.46 -7.19
N GLN A 54 -5.71 1.57 -6.52
CA GLN A 54 -6.63 0.65 -7.18
C GLN A 54 -7.75 1.39 -7.90
N GLU A 55 -8.35 2.41 -7.28
CA GLU A 55 -9.37 3.27 -7.92
C GLU A 55 -8.82 4.01 -9.16
N LEU A 56 -7.58 4.50 -9.09
CA LEU A 56 -6.91 5.12 -10.25
C LEU A 56 -6.64 4.10 -11.36
N LEU A 57 -6.19 2.90 -11.00
CA LEU A 57 -5.92 1.84 -11.95
C LEU A 57 -7.20 1.43 -12.69
N SER A 58 -8.30 1.20 -11.96
CA SER A 58 -9.60 0.86 -12.55
C SER A 58 -10.10 1.95 -13.49
N LYS A 59 -9.98 3.23 -13.11
CA LYS A 59 -10.34 4.35 -13.99
C LYS A 59 -9.50 4.35 -15.27
N TYR A 60 -8.19 4.19 -15.16
CA TYR A 60 -7.29 4.22 -16.32
C TYR A 60 -7.50 3.03 -17.27
N GLU A 61 -7.77 1.84 -16.72
CA GLU A 61 -8.10 0.65 -17.53
C GLU A 61 -9.49 0.75 -18.17
N SER A 62 -10.46 1.43 -17.54
CA SER A 62 -11.80 1.66 -18.12
C SER A 62 -11.86 2.73 -19.23
N LEU A 63 -10.85 3.61 -19.30
CA LEU A 63 -10.74 4.68 -20.30
C LEU A 63 -10.03 4.24 -21.58
N LYS A 64 -9.51 3.01 -21.62
CA LYS A 64 -8.86 2.37 -22.78
C LYS A 64 -9.80 1.41 -23.47
#